data_AF-A0A427B2T1-F1
#
_entry.id   AF-A0A427B2T1-F1
#
_cell.length_a   1.000
_cell.length_b   1.000
_cell.length_c   1.000
_cell.angle_alpha   90.00
_cell.angle_beta   90.00
_cell.angle_gamma   90.00
#
_symmetry.space_group_name_H-M   'P 1'
#
loop_
_entity.id
_entity.type
_entity.pdbx_description
1 polymer ?
#
loop_
_entity_poly.entity_id
_entity_poly.type
_entity_poly.pdbx_seq_one_letter_code
_entity_poly.pdbx_strand_id
1 'polypeptide(L)'
;MVTTSYFFFYPYFGCRFVPEKLEDLEEHVTGFFKCLPTIPIICISMLGSDYANLIGEMLLLPSFFPAWILLSRLLANSQPVVMLLPVNLLHEEVQLEDGISDQKFSDVDTGSIKHWHCPWGYTVIDCVLPSYKQLLEENFLLLSNTTFAAADIQMKNASWWSQRTMLNNRLNKLLKSMEISWLGPWACLLLGEHSVPDHIEKLVHKLVSALKSEGRFEINYSLISAIIGGAKSVADAESCINQLLLYKGYFGRGACCGEERFRAFSAVAQTGLATEFIHDLVKEALAEYAEQVAREPVIIVLDSDVQMLPWENLPILRSQEVYRMPSVSSIFLTLDKSCSHHKRDSGFGTIIPAVDPLNAYYLLNPSGDLNDTQLEFEQWFRNQELEGKAGNLPDTKELIMALQNHDLFLYFGHGSGTQYIPEKEVQKLHQCAATLLMGCSSGSLLHRGCYAPQGAPLSYLFAGSPSVIANLWDVTDKDIDRFGKALLKSWLHEELDALNNSPRDGPNRIASFMSQARDSCKLPMLIGASPVCYGVPTVIWKKSQS
;
A
#
# COMPACT_ATOMS: atom_id res chain seq x y z
N MET A 1 -8.60 19.93 -9.72
CA MET A 1 -8.41 18.62 -10.36
C MET A 1 -9.06 17.57 -9.48
N VAL A 2 -10.18 17.01 -9.90
CA VAL A 2 -10.79 15.84 -9.25
C VAL A 2 -10.33 14.64 -10.07
N THR A 3 -9.38 13.85 -9.56
CA THR A 3 -8.91 12.64 -10.26
C THR A 3 -9.90 11.49 -10.10
N THR A 4 -9.81 10.51 -11.01
CA THR A 4 -10.50 9.21 -10.95
C THR A 4 -10.36 8.50 -9.60
N SER A 5 -9.31 8.81 -8.83
CA SER A 5 -9.05 8.28 -7.48
C SER A 5 -10.10 8.68 -6.44
N TYR A 6 -10.80 9.80 -6.64
CA TYR A 6 -11.91 10.18 -5.76
C TYR A 6 -13.18 9.38 -6.09
N PHE A 7 -13.36 8.99 -7.35
CA PHE A 7 -14.64 8.50 -7.88
C PHE A 7 -14.43 7.43 -8.96
N PHE A 8 -14.63 6.15 -8.61
CA PHE A 8 -14.90 5.10 -9.60
C PHE A 8 -16.41 4.81 -9.65
N PHE A 9 -16.90 4.68 -10.89
CA PHE A 9 -18.29 4.38 -11.28
C PHE A 9 -18.90 3.18 -10.55
N TYR A 10 -20.03 3.34 -9.85
CA TYR A 10 -21.00 2.24 -9.67
C TYR A 10 -22.46 2.72 -9.45
N PRO A 11 -23.49 2.02 -9.97
CA PRO A 11 -24.88 2.52 -10.06
C PRO A 11 -25.84 2.10 -8.94
N TYR A 12 -25.36 1.47 -7.84
CA TYR A 12 -26.25 0.79 -6.88
C TYR A 12 -26.48 1.50 -5.53
N PHE A 13 -25.94 2.71 -5.34
CA PHE A 13 -26.38 3.60 -4.27
C PHE A 13 -26.91 4.89 -4.88
N GLY A 14 -28.10 5.31 -4.47
CA GLY A 14 -28.78 6.53 -4.92
C GLY A 14 -28.10 7.86 -4.55
N CYS A 15 -26.78 7.87 -4.33
CA CYS A 15 -26.00 9.10 -4.29
C CYS A 15 -25.66 9.50 -5.73
N ARG A 16 -26.40 10.45 -6.29
CA ARG A 16 -25.93 11.16 -7.49
C ARG A 16 -24.57 11.79 -7.17
N PHE A 17 -23.57 11.45 -7.98
CA PHE A 17 -22.15 11.82 -7.79
C PHE A 17 -21.82 13.29 -8.08
N VAL A 18 -22.72 13.98 -8.77
CA VAL A 18 -22.68 15.42 -9.00
C VAL A 18 -24.08 15.91 -8.70
N PRO A 19 -24.26 16.96 -7.91
CA PRO A 19 -25.57 17.54 -7.74
C PRO A 19 -26.15 17.96 -9.10
N GLU A 20 -27.47 17.87 -9.26
CA GLU A 20 -28.11 18.27 -10.52
C GLU A 20 -27.88 19.74 -10.87
N LYS A 21 -27.57 20.55 -9.86
CA LYS A 21 -27.26 21.96 -10.01
C LYS A 21 -25.85 22.25 -9.51
N LEU A 22 -25.15 23.11 -10.23
CA LEU A 22 -23.84 23.63 -9.82
C LEU A 22 -23.90 24.34 -8.46
N GLU A 23 -25.05 24.92 -8.13
CA GLU A 23 -25.34 25.61 -6.86
C GLU A 23 -25.17 24.70 -5.64
N ASP A 24 -25.44 23.40 -5.78
CA ASP A 24 -25.34 22.45 -4.65
C ASP A 24 -23.94 21.77 -4.59
N LEU A 25 -23.02 22.10 -5.50
CA LEU A 25 -21.70 21.45 -5.59
C LEU A 25 -20.85 21.71 -4.35
N GLU A 26 -20.87 22.94 -3.83
CA GLU A 26 -20.11 23.30 -2.64
C GLU A 26 -20.62 22.55 -1.41
N GLU A 27 -21.94 22.48 -1.22
CA GLU A 27 -22.56 21.73 -0.12
C GLU A 27 -22.27 20.23 -0.25
N HIS A 28 -22.37 19.66 -1.46
CA HIS A 28 -22.07 18.27 -1.73
C HIS A 28 -20.61 17.92 -1.42
N VAL A 29 -19.66 18.73 -1.90
CA VAL A 29 -18.22 18.53 -1.63
C VAL A 29 -17.92 18.70 -0.14
N THR A 30 -18.52 19.70 0.52
CA THR A 30 -18.37 19.90 1.96
C THR A 30 -18.92 18.72 2.76
N GLY A 31 -20.09 18.19 2.35
CA GLY A 31 -20.69 17.00 2.93
C GLY A 31 -19.79 15.77 2.79
N PHE A 32 -19.21 15.57 1.61
CA PHE A 32 -18.24 14.49 1.37
C PHE A 32 -17.06 14.53 2.34
N PHE A 33 -16.41 15.69 2.50
CA PHE A 33 -15.28 15.83 3.42
C PHE A 33 -15.67 15.69 4.89
N LYS A 34 -16.86 16.14 5.29
CA LYS A 34 -17.40 15.95 6.65
C LYS A 34 -17.67 14.49 7.00
N CYS A 35 -18.00 13.67 6.02
CA CYS A 35 -18.31 12.28 6.22
C CYS A 35 -17.07 11.38 6.29
N LEU A 36 -15.88 11.86 5.92
CA LEU A 36 -14.64 11.06 5.90
C LEU A 36 -14.42 10.32 7.23
N PRO A 37 -13.87 9.08 7.18
CA PRO A 37 -13.49 8.38 8.40
C PRO A 37 -12.34 9.10 9.11
N THR A 38 -12.17 8.82 10.39
CA THR A 38 -11.03 9.36 11.17
C THR A 38 -9.69 8.75 10.78
N ILE A 39 -9.67 7.74 9.91
CA ILE A 39 -8.46 7.09 9.40
C ILE A 39 -7.91 7.94 8.24
N PRO A 40 -6.62 8.29 8.22
CA PRO A 40 -6.02 9.01 7.11
C PRO A 40 -6.12 8.26 5.78
N ILE A 41 -6.61 8.96 4.76
CA ILE A 41 -6.74 8.45 3.40
C ILE A 41 -5.75 9.19 2.50
N ILE A 42 -4.92 8.46 1.77
CA ILE A 42 -3.90 9.02 0.87
C ILE A 42 -4.20 8.57 -0.56
N CYS A 43 -4.63 9.50 -1.40
CA CYS A 43 -4.81 9.26 -2.83
C CYS A 43 -3.51 9.55 -3.57
N ILE A 44 -3.05 8.62 -4.42
CA ILE A 44 -1.85 8.76 -5.23
C ILE A 44 -2.20 8.50 -6.69
N SER A 45 -2.00 9.51 -7.54
CA SER A 45 -2.14 9.42 -9.00
C SER A 45 -0.82 9.81 -9.67
N MET A 46 -0.55 9.23 -10.84
CA MET A 46 0.62 9.59 -11.66
C MET A 46 0.14 10.24 -12.96
N LEU A 47 0.47 11.50 -13.16
CA LEU A 47 0.08 12.32 -14.30
C LEU A 47 1.21 12.31 -15.33
N GLY A 48 1.12 11.43 -16.32
CA GLY A 48 2.04 11.34 -17.46
C GLY A 48 1.54 12.02 -18.74
N SER A 49 2.36 11.98 -19.78
CA SER A 49 2.02 12.36 -21.16
C SER A 49 1.35 13.75 -21.26
N ASP A 50 0.14 13.83 -21.82
CA ASP A 50 -0.56 15.10 -22.08
C ASP A 50 -0.79 15.92 -20.80
N TYR A 51 -1.01 15.27 -19.66
CA TYR A 51 -1.13 15.96 -18.37
C TYR A 51 0.19 16.57 -17.94
N ALA A 52 1.30 15.86 -18.10
CA ALA A 52 2.62 16.37 -17.76
C ALA A 52 3.00 17.57 -18.66
N ASN A 53 2.64 17.52 -19.95
CA ASN A 53 2.82 18.62 -20.89
C ASN A 53 1.98 19.84 -20.50
N LEU A 54 0.68 19.65 -20.24
CA LEU A 54 -0.24 20.71 -19.82
C LEU A 54 0.24 21.40 -18.53
N ILE A 55 0.64 20.61 -17.54
CA ILE A 55 1.21 21.13 -16.29
C ILE A 55 2.50 21.90 -16.59
N GLY A 56 3.39 21.35 -17.43
CA GLY A 56 4.62 22.01 -17.85
C GLY A 56 4.39 23.37 -18.50
N GLU A 57 3.43 23.46 -19.42
CA GLU A 57 3.04 24.69 -20.11
C GLU A 57 2.41 25.71 -19.17
N MET A 58 1.44 25.29 -18.35
CA MET A 58 0.77 26.17 -17.38
C MET A 58 1.73 26.74 -16.34
N LEU A 59 2.76 25.96 -15.99
CA LEU A 59 3.75 26.34 -14.99
C LEU A 59 4.94 27.08 -15.60
N LEU A 60 5.12 27.14 -16.93
CA LEU A 60 6.27 27.78 -17.58
C LEU A 60 7.62 27.19 -17.14
N LEU A 61 7.68 25.87 -16.96
CA LEU A 61 8.89 25.19 -16.50
C LEU A 61 9.99 25.16 -17.57
N PRO A 62 11.27 25.44 -17.22
CA PRO A 62 12.39 25.45 -18.18
C PRO A 62 12.79 24.05 -18.69
N SER A 63 12.31 22.98 -18.05
CA SER A 63 12.51 21.59 -18.48
C SER A 63 11.28 20.74 -18.13
N PHE A 64 10.77 19.97 -19.09
CA PHE A 64 9.62 19.09 -18.87
C PHE A 64 9.99 17.88 -18.01
N PHE A 65 9.20 17.62 -16.97
CA PHE A 65 9.24 16.36 -16.24
C PHE A 65 8.39 15.32 -16.98
N PRO A 66 8.84 14.06 -17.09
CA PRO A 66 8.07 13.01 -17.79
C PRO A 66 6.75 12.67 -17.11
N ALA A 67 6.64 12.88 -15.79
CA ALA A 67 5.42 12.67 -15.04
C ALA A 67 5.38 13.53 -13.76
N TRP A 68 4.22 13.56 -13.12
CA TRP A 68 4.02 14.15 -11.80
C TRP A 68 3.19 13.23 -10.92
N ILE A 69 3.54 13.11 -9.65
CA ILE A 69 2.67 12.52 -8.63
C ILE A 69 1.72 13.60 -8.12
N LEU A 70 0.42 13.32 -8.20
CA LEU A 70 -0.59 14.05 -7.44
C LEU A 70 -0.89 13.27 -6.17
N LEU A 71 -0.50 13.83 -5.03
CA LEU A 71 -0.75 13.26 -3.71
C LEU A 71 -1.84 14.07 -3.02
N SER A 72 -2.92 13.41 -2.59
CA SER A 72 -3.95 14.03 -1.75
C SER A 72 -4.06 13.29 -0.44
N ARG A 73 -3.95 13.99 0.69
CA ARG A 73 -4.18 13.45 2.02
C ARG A 73 -5.50 14.00 2.56
N LEU A 74 -6.39 13.10 2.93
CA LEU A 74 -7.75 13.37 3.37
C LEU A 74 -7.93 12.78 4.78
N LEU A 75 -8.53 13.57 5.66
CA LEU A 75 -8.79 13.18 7.04
C LEU A 75 -10.07 13.88 7.53
N ALA A 76 -10.87 13.19 8.34
CA ALA A 76 -12.05 13.77 8.96
C ALA A 76 -11.72 15.07 9.71
N ASN A 77 -12.63 16.05 9.62
CA ASN A 77 -12.53 17.34 10.34
C ASN A 77 -11.26 18.15 10.07
N SER A 78 -10.52 17.83 9.00
CA SER A 78 -9.26 18.48 8.62
C SER A 78 -9.35 19.06 7.21
N GLN A 79 -8.53 20.09 6.93
CA GLN A 79 -8.42 20.61 5.56
C GLN A 79 -7.69 19.58 4.69
N PRO A 80 -8.18 19.29 3.47
CA PRO A 80 -7.49 18.38 2.56
C PRO A 80 -6.13 18.96 2.17
N VAL A 81 -5.12 18.10 2.13
CA VAL A 81 -3.77 18.47 1.68
C VAL A 81 -3.60 17.92 0.27
N VAL A 82 -3.25 18.76 -0.69
CA VAL A 82 -2.98 18.36 -2.07
C VAL A 82 -1.60 18.86 -2.48
N MET A 83 -0.80 17.95 -3.01
CA MET A 83 0.58 18.20 -3.38
C MET A 83 0.88 17.65 -4.77
N LEU A 84 1.60 18.45 -5.55
CA LEU A 84 2.18 17.99 -6.81
C LEU A 84 3.69 17.78 -6.65
N LEU A 85 4.15 16.58 -6.97
CA LEU A 85 5.56 16.18 -6.89
C LEU A 85 6.07 15.78 -8.28
N PRO A 86 7.13 16.41 -8.79
CA PRO A 86 7.73 16.05 -10.08
C PRO A 86 8.36 14.66 -10.03
N VAL A 87 8.22 13.91 -11.11
CA VAL A 87 8.81 12.59 -11.29
C VAL A 87 9.77 12.62 -12.46
N ASN A 88 10.96 12.08 -12.27
CA ASN A 88 11.95 11.89 -13.32
C ASN A 88 12.27 10.40 -13.50
N LEU A 89 12.86 10.07 -14.66
CA LEU A 89 13.32 8.72 -14.96
C LEU A 89 14.37 8.26 -13.94
N LEU A 90 14.13 7.10 -13.35
CA LEU A 90 15.12 6.39 -12.53
C LEU A 90 15.90 5.42 -13.41
N HIS A 91 17.17 5.74 -13.64
CA HIS A 91 18.12 4.82 -14.24
C HIS A 91 18.64 3.84 -13.18
N GLU A 92 18.62 2.54 -13.45
CA GLU A 92 19.49 1.62 -12.72
C GLU A 92 20.92 1.89 -13.17
N GLU A 93 21.81 2.25 -12.24
CA GLU A 93 23.25 2.10 -12.46
C GLU A 93 23.52 0.61 -12.59
N VAL A 94 23.66 0.14 -13.84
CA VAL A 94 24.15 -1.22 -14.10
C VAL A 94 25.60 -1.24 -13.64
N GLN A 95 25.83 -1.69 -12.41
CA GLN A 95 27.14 -2.10 -11.97
C GLN A 95 27.51 -3.33 -12.81
N LEU A 96 28.24 -3.10 -13.89
CA LEU A 96 29.06 -4.11 -14.55
C LEU A 96 30.09 -4.56 -13.52
N GLU A 97 29.74 -5.50 -12.64
CA GLU A 97 30.76 -6.30 -11.97
C GLU A 97 31.41 -7.15 -13.06
N ASP A 98 32.63 -6.77 -13.43
CA ASP A 98 33.52 -7.51 -14.31
C ASP A 98 33.55 -8.99 -13.90
N GLY A 99 32.98 -9.89 -14.71
CA GLY A 99 33.15 -11.32 -14.49
C GLY A 99 32.12 -12.30 -15.03
N ILE A 100 31.03 -11.89 -15.67
CA ILE A 100 30.13 -12.83 -16.36
C ILE A 100 30.04 -12.42 -17.82
N SER A 101 30.82 -13.15 -18.64
CA SER A 101 30.78 -13.08 -20.10
C SER A 101 29.34 -13.05 -20.60
N ASP A 102 29.10 -12.29 -21.67
CA ASP A 102 27.97 -12.40 -22.59
C ASP A 102 27.66 -13.87 -22.94
N GLN A 103 26.97 -14.60 -22.07
CA GLN A 103 26.18 -15.73 -22.47
C GLN A 103 24.85 -15.15 -22.93
N LYS A 104 24.87 -14.69 -24.19
CA LYS A 104 23.67 -14.79 -25.04
C LYS A 104 23.09 -16.17 -24.77
N PHE A 105 21.87 -16.21 -24.25
CA PHE A 105 21.07 -17.42 -24.15
C PHE A 105 21.14 -18.12 -25.51
N SER A 106 21.98 -19.14 -25.62
CA SER A 106 22.08 -19.93 -26.83
C SER A 106 20.76 -20.66 -26.98
N ASP A 107 20.11 -20.47 -28.12
CA ASP A 107 18.93 -21.19 -28.58
C ASP A 107 19.09 -22.69 -28.31
N VAL A 108 18.39 -23.20 -27.30
CA VAL A 108 18.19 -24.62 -27.09
C VAL A 108 16.71 -24.86 -26.81
N ASP A 109 16.13 -25.62 -27.72
CA ASP A 109 14.81 -26.25 -27.77
C ASP A 109 13.56 -25.39 -27.85
N THR A 110 12.85 -25.60 -28.97
CA THR A 110 11.50 -25.13 -29.29
C THR A 110 10.46 -25.87 -28.43
N GLY A 111 10.48 -25.62 -27.13
CA GLY A 111 9.33 -25.75 -26.24
C GLY A 111 8.70 -24.38 -26.05
N SER A 112 7.37 -24.27 -26.16
CA SER A 112 6.59 -23.03 -26.00
C SER A 112 7.20 -22.09 -24.93
N ILE A 113 7.92 -21.04 -25.35
CA ILE A 113 8.48 -20.04 -24.43
C ILE A 113 7.30 -19.46 -23.65
N LYS A 114 7.26 -19.68 -22.33
CA LYS A 114 6.25 -19.06 -21.48
C LYS A 114 6.54 -17.57 -21.44
N HIS A 115 5.72 -16.79 -22.15
CA HIS A 115 5.80 -15.34 -22.11
C HIS A 115 5.12 -14.83 -20.84
N TRP A 116 5.78 -13.93 -20.14
CA TRP A 116 5.15 -13.23 -19.02
C TRP A 116 4.14 -12.22 -19.56
N HIS A 117 2.90 -12.33 -19.10
CA HIS A 117 1.85 -11.37 -19.44
C HIS A 117 1.77 -10.28 -18.36
N CYS A 118 2.30 -9.10 -18.68
CA CYS A 118 2.25 -7.93 -17.81
C CYS A 118 0.79 -7.58 -17.41
N PRO A 119 0.43 -7.63 -16.12
CA PRO A 119 -0.95 -7.39 -15.67
C PRO A 119 -1.47 -5.98 -15.97
N TRP A 120 -0.60 -4.97 -16.05
CA TRP A 120 -1.01 -3.60 -16.35
C TRP A 120 -0.78 -3.21 -17.82
N GLY A 121 -0.23 -4.10 -18.64
CA GLY A 121 0.14 -3.80 -20.02
C GLY A 121 1.27 -2.75 -20.10
N TYR A 122 0.90 -1.50 -20.37
CA TYR A 122 1.78 -0.34 -20.46
C TYR A 122 1.14 0.87 -19.77
N THR A 123 1.91 1.54 -18.91
CA THR A 123 1.51 2.70 -18.10
C THR A 123 2.63 3.72 -18.07
N VAL A 124 2.37 4.89 -17.49
CA VAL A 124 3.42 5.91 -17.24
C VAL A 124 4.59 5.38 -16.41
N ILE A 125 4.38 4.36 -15.56
CA ILE A 125 5.45 3.72 -14.78
C ILE A 125 6.49 3.07 -15.69
N ASP A 126 6.09 2.52 -16.84
CA ASP A 126 7.02 1.96 -17.80
C ASP A 126 7.91 3.03 -18.47
N CYS A 127 7.50 4.30 -18.45
CA CYS A 127 8.30 5.44 -18.91
C CYS A 127 9.32 5.91 -17.86
N VAL A 128 8.92 5.96 -16.59
CA VAL A 128 9.71 6.59 -15.51
C VAL A 128 10.48 5.59 -14.65
N LEU A 129 10.10 4.31 -14.71
CA LEU A 129 10.69 3.20 -13.95
C LEU A 129 10.69 1.88 -14.76
N PRO A 130 11.27 1.85 -15.98
CA PRO A 130 11.21 0.69 -16.87
C PRO A 130 11.80 -0.60 -16.25
N SER A 131 12.81 -0.46 -15.39
CA SER A 131 13.46 -1.58 -14.72
C SER A 131 12.53 -2.38 -13.80
N TYR A 132 11.44 -1.80 -13.30
CA TYR A 132 10.49 -2.51 -12.45
C TYR A 132 9.79 -3.65 -13.20
N LYS A 133 9.30 -3.36 -14.41
CA LYS A 133 8.64 -4.36 -15.27
C LYS A 133 9.61 -5.48 -15.65
N GLN A 134 10.84 -5.11 -16.03
CA GLN A 134 11.89 -6.07 -16.35
C GLN A 134 12.21 -6.98 -15.15
N LEU A 135 12.31 -6.43 -13.93
CA LEU A 135 12.58 -7.19 -12.72
C LEU A 135 11.52 -8.26 -12.46
N LEU A 136 10.24 -7.94 -12.65
CA LEU A 136 9.15 -8.88 -12.46
C LEU A 136 9.08 -9.94 -13.56
N GLU A 137 9.39 -9.57 -14.81
CA GLU A 137 9.54 -10.52 -15.91
C GLU A 137 10.67 -11.52 -15.63
N GLU A 138 11.84 -11.04 -15.19
CA GLU A 138 12.97 -11.88 -14.78
C GLU A 138 12.57 -12.84 -13.64
N ASN A 139 11.85 -12.35 -12.61
CA ASN A 139 11.36 -13.20 -11.53
C ASN A 139 10.41 -14.31 -12.05
N PHE A 140 9.48 -13.97 -12.94
CA PHE A 140 8.55 -14.94 -13.54
C PHE A 140 9.28 -16.03 -14.33
N LEU A 141 10.26 -15.64 -15.16
CA LEU A 141 11.04 -16.58 -15.96
C LEU A 141 11.87 -17.51 -15.07
N LEU A 142 12.45 -17.00 -13.98
CA LEU A 142 13.19 -17.80 -12.99
C LEU A 142 12.31 -18.81 -12.23
N LEU A 143 11.01 -18.54 -12.10
CA LEU A 143 10.04 -19.47 -11.51
C LEU A 143 9.51 -20.48 -12.54
N SER A 144 9.34 -20.05 -13.78
CA SER A 144 8.80 -20.89 -14.85
C SER A 144 9.78 -21.95 -15.36
N ASN A 145 11.09 -21.67 -15.27
CA ASN A 145 12.16 -22.52 -15.81
C ASN A 145 12.71 -23.57 -14.82
N THR A 146 12.06 -23.77 -13.66
CA THR A 146 12.55 -24.69 -12.61
C THR A 146 12.24 -26.18 -12.86
N THR A 147 11.99 -26.62 -14.10
CA THR A 147 11.87 -28.06 -14.41
C THR A 147 13.26 -28.69 -14.44
N PHE A 148 13.69 -29.30 -13.33
CA PHE A 148 15.07 -29.76 -13.16
C PHE A 148 15.30 -31.23 -13.59
N ALA A 149 16.36 -31.47 -14.37
CA ALA A 149 16.98 -32.78 -14.54
C ALA A 149 18.01 -33.05 -13.40
N ALA A 150 18.15 -34.31 -13.00
CA ALA A 150 18.77 -34.71 -11.71
C ALA A 150 20.29 -34.46 -11.56
N ALA A 151 21.04 -34.20 -12.63
CA ALA A 151 22.51 -34.22 -12.59
C ALA A 151 23.20 -32.92 -12.11
N ASP A 152 22.52 -31.78 -12.10
CA ASP A 152 23.14 -30.45 -11.86
C ASP A 152 22.55 -29.66 -10.68
N ILE A 153 21.82 -30.34 -9.80
CA ILE A 153 20.93 -29.71 -8.81
C ILE A 153 21.68 -28.72 -7.90
N GLN A 154 22.89 -29.01 -7.42
CA GLN A 154 23.59 -28.15 -6.46
C GLN A 154 24.12 -26.84 -7.07
N MET A 155 24.85 -26.90 -8.20
CA MET A 155 25.36 -25.68 -8.86
C MET A 155 24.23 -24.82 -9.43
N LYS A 156 23.18 -25.45 -9.98
CA LYS A 156 22.00 -24.73 -10.49
C LYS A 156 21.16 -24.12 -9.37
N ASN A 157 21.06 -24.77 -8.20
CA ASN A 157 20.42 -24.16 -7.03
C ASN A 157 21.18 -22.94 -6.52
N ALA A 158 22.51 -22.99 -6.45
CA ALA A 158 23.32 -21.85 -6.03
C ALA A 158 23.17 -20.66 -7.00
N SER A 159 23.18 -20.92 -8.31
CA SER A 159 22.94 -19.90 -9.34
C SER A 159 21.53 -19.29 -9.24
N TRP A 160 20.49 -20.12 -9.08
CA TRP A 160 19.12 -19.67 -8.91
C TRP A 160 18.94 -18.77 -7.67
N TRP A 161 19.52 -19.17 -6.53
CA TRP A 161 19.49 -18.35 -5.31
C TRP A 161 20.27 -17.04 -5.48
N SER A 162 21.41 -17.06 -6.16
CA SER A 162 22.19 -15.87 -6.46
C SER A 162 21.39 -14.87 -7.30
N GLN A 163 20.77 -15.34 -8.39
CA GLN A 163 19.94 -14.52 -9.27
C GLN A 163 18.74 -13.91 -8.53
N ARG A 164 18.02 -14.69 -7.73
CA ARG A 164 16.90 -14.15 -6.93
C ARG A 164 17.34 -13.19 -5.84
N THR A 165 18.51 -13.41 -5.24
CA THR A 165 19.10 -12.47 -4.27
C THR A 165 19.46 -11.16 -4.95
N MET A 166 19.99 -11.21 -6.17
CA MET A 166 20.24 -10.03 -7.00
C MET A 166 18.93 -9.28 -7.28
N LEU A 167 17.86 -9.95 -7.71
CA LEU A 167 16.55 -9.33 -7.94
C LEU A 167 15.98 -8.69 -6.65
N ASN A 168 16.10 -9.38 -5.52
CA ASN A 168 15.71 -8.85 -4.22
C ASN A 168 16.44 -7.54 -3.88
N ASN A 169 17.76 -7.50 -4.11
CA ASN A 169 18.58 -6.32 -3.87
C ASN A 169 18.28 -5.19 -4.86
N ARG A 170 18.03 -5.52 -6.13
CA ARG A 170 17.58 -4.55 -7.15
C ARG A 170 16.27 -3.90 -6.75
N LEU A 171 15.26 -4.68 -6.34
CA LEU A 171 13.99 -4.12 -5.87
C LEU A 171 14.17 -3.23 -4.64
N ASN A 172 15.03 -3.61 -3.69
CA ASN A 172 15.37 -2.77 -2.53
C ASN A 172 15.95 -1.40 -2.95
N LYS A 173 16.95 -1.42 -3.84
CA LYS A 173 17.59 -0.19 -4.36
C LYS A 173 16.56 0.67 -5.10
N LEU A 174 15.75 0.04 -5.96
CA LEU A 174 14.70 0.70 -6.73
C LEU A 174 13.72 1.46 -5.84
N LEU A 175 13.18 0.82 -4.79
CA LEU A 175 12.21 1.46 -3.89
C LEU A 175 12.84 2.57 -3.03
N LYS A 176 14.12 2.42 -2.63
CA LYS A 176 14.88 3.49 -1.98
C LYS A 176 15.07 4.70 -2.91
N SER A 177 15.46 4.46 -4.16
CA SER A 177 15.57 5.50 -5.16
C SER A 177 14.22 6.15 -5.43
N MET A 178 13.14 5.37 -5.51
CA MET A 178 11.77 5.87 -5.67
C MET A 178 11.41 6.85 -4.55
N GLU A 179 11.62 6.47 -3.29
CA GLU A 179 11.38 7.35 -2.14
C GLU A 179 12.22 8.63 -2.21
N ILE A 180 13.54 8.50 -2.36
CA ILE A 180 14.47 9.64 -2.30
C ILE A 180 14.24 10.60 -3.48
N SER A 181 14.12 10.05 -4.68
CA SER A 181 14.08 10.84 -5.91
C SER A 181 12.72 11.46 -6.17
N TRP A 182 11.62 10.72 -5.99
CA TRP A 182 10.27 11.22 -6.32
C TRP A 182 9.63 11.96 -5.15
N LEU A 183 9.77 11.44 -3.93
CA LEU A 183 9.11 12.01 -2.74
C LEU A 183 10.07 12.89 -1.94
N GLY A 184 11.30 12.43 -1.73
CA GLY A 184 12.30 13.06 -0.85
C GLY A 184 11.72 13.33 0.55
N PRO A 185 11.83 14.56 1.08
CA PRO A 185 11.37 14.88 2.42
C PRO A 185 9.84 14.79 2.55
N TRP A 186 9.09 14.91 1.44
CA TRP A 186 7.63 14.83 1.41
C TRP A 186 7.07 13.42 1.61
N ALA A 187 7.93 12.40 1.67
CA ALA A 187 7.51 11.03 1.98
C ALA A 187 6.77 10.95 3.32
N CYS A 188 7.04 11.87 4.27
CA CYS A 188 6.34 12.00 5.55
C CYS A 188 4.81 12.06 5.41
N LEU A 189 4.28 12.60 4.31
CA LEU A 189 2.85 12.74 4.08
C LEU A 189 2.13 11.40 3.85
N LEU A 190 2.88 10.31 3.65
CA LEU A 190 2.34 8.97 3.47
C LEU A 190 2.00 8.28 4.80
N LEU A 191 2.40 8.84 5.95
CA LEU A 191 2.27 8.21 7.25
C LEU A 191 0.93 8.49 7.94
N GLY A 192 0.48 7.59 8.81
CA GLY A 192 -0.72 7.82 9.64
C GLY A 192 -0.53 8.89 10.70
N GLU A 193 -1.61 9.32 11.35
CA GLU A 193 -1.54 10.27 12.45
C GLU A 193 -1.00 9.59 13.72
N HIS A 194 -0.43 10.40 14.61
CA HIS A 194 -0.18 9.99 15.99
C HIS A 194 -1.32 10.48 16.87
N SER A 195 -1.48 9.88 18.05
CA SER A 195 -2.23 10.55 19.11
C SER A 195 -1.49 11.83 19.49
N VAL A 196 -2.05 12.99 19.14
CA VAL A 196 -1.43 14.30 19.38
C VAL A 196 -1.90 14.83 20.75
N PRO A 197 -1.02 14.97 21.76
CA PRO A 197 -1.36 15.66 22.98
C PRO A 197 -1.59 17.17 22.74
N ASP A 198 -2.45 17.81 23.55
CA ASP A 198 -2.79 19.24 23.45
C ASP A 198 -1.58 20.20 23.35
N HIS A 199 -0.43 19.82 23.91
CA HIS A 199 0.77 20.67 23.88
C HIS A 199 1.45 20.67 22.51
N ILE A 200 1.51 19.52 21.83
CA ILE A 200 2.02 19.41 20.45
C ILE A 200 1.13 20.24 19.51
N GLU A 201 -0.19 20.15 19.68
CA GLU A 201 -1.14 20.93 18.89
C GLU A 201 -0.85 22.45 19.01
N LYS A 202 -0.59 22.93 20.23
CA LYS A 202 -0.19 24.33 20.49
C LYS A 202 1.14 24.69 19.84
N LEU A 203 2.13 23.81 19.83
CA LEU A 203 3.41 24.04 19.16
C LEU A 203 3.23 24.15 17.65
N VAL A 204 2.46 23.23 17.03
CA VAL A 204 2.13 23.29 15.60
C VAL A 204 1.36 24.57 15.29
N HIS A 205 0.41 25.00 16.11
CA HIS A 205 -0.27 26.28 15.94
C HIS A 205 0.67 27.49 16.01
N LYS A 206 1.62 27.51 16.95
CA LYS A 206 2.65 28.55 17.02
C LYS A 206 3.51 28.56 15.75
N LEU A 207 3.93 27.38 15.27
CA LEU A 207 4.69 27.25 14.03
C LEU A 207 3.91 27.76 12.83
N VAL A 208 2.64 27.38 12.68
CA VAL A 208 1.77 27.90 11.61
C VAL A 208 1.64 29.42 11.71
N SER A 209 1.49 29.99 12.91
CA SER A 209 1.43 31.44 13.10
C SER A 209 2.74 32.14 12.70
N ALA A 210 3.89 31.55 13.05
CA ALA A 210 5.20 32.07 12.67
C ALA A 210 5.37 32.06 11.15
N LEU A 211 5.06 30.93 10.51
CA LEU A 211 5.15 30.79 9.06
C LEU A 211 4.17 31.71 8.32
N LYS A 212 2.96 31.96 8.87
CA LYS A 212 1.99 32.92 8.30
C LYS A 212 2.50 34.36 8.36
N SER A 213 3.34 34.70 9.32
CA SER A 213 3.96 36.03 9.40
C SER A 213 5.05 36.23 8.33
N GLU A 214 5.69 35.15 7.90
CA GLU A 214 6.72 35.14 6.86
C GLU A 214 6.14 34.98 5.44
N GLY A 215 5.14 34.12 5.30
CA GLY A 215 4.50 33.79 4.03
C GLY A 215 3.36 34.73 3.67
N ARG A 216 3.31 35.18 2.42
CA ARG A 216 2.15 35.93 1.87
C ARG A 216 1.03 35.02 1.35
N PHE A 217 0.90 33.81 1.89
CA PHE A 217 -0.07 32.81 1.45
C PHE A 217 -0.66 32.04 2.63
N GLU A 218 -1.79 31.38 2.40
CA GLU A 218 -2.47 30.60 3.43
C GLU A 218 -1.71 29.29 3.71
N ILE A 219 -1.42 29.04 4.98
CA ILE A 219 -0.71 27.84 5.42
C ILE A 219 -1.73 26.85 6.00
N ASN A 220 -1.82 25.70 5.36
CA ASN A 220 -2.66 24.58 5.77
C ASN A 220 -2.07 23.94 7.04
N TYR A 221 -2.85 23.96 8.13
CA TYR A 221 -2.45 23.37 9.41
C TYR A 221 -2.21 21.86 9.31
N SER A 222 -3.11 21.13 8.63
CA SER A 222 -3.03 19.68 8.45
C SER A 222 -1.76 19.27 7.69
N LEU A 223 -1.27 20.11 6.77
CA LEU A 223 0.00 19.88 6.08
C LEU A 223 1.19 20.01 7.04
N ILE A 224 1.25 21.08 7.85
CA ILE A 224 2.33 21.25 8.83
C ILE A 224 2.29 20.14 9.88
N SER A 225 1.11 19.78 10.38
CA SER A 225 0.92 18.66 11.30
C SER A 225 1.47 17.35 10.72
N ALA A 226 1.14 17.04 9.46
CA ALA A 226 1.63 15.84 8.79
C ALA A 226 3.15 15.85 8.56
N ILE A 227 3.75 17.00 8.26
CA ILE A 227 5.21 17.14 8.13
C ILE A 227 5.88 16.87 9.47
N ILE A 228 5.44 17.53 10.54
CA ILE A 228 6.06 17.40 11.87
C ILE A 228 5.83 15.99 12.43
N GLY A 229 4.64 15.43 12.30
CA GLY A 229 4.34 14.07 12.77
C GLY A 229 5.00 12.96 11.96
N GLY A 230 5.54 13.25 10.77
CA GLY A 230 6.07 12.24 9.84
C GLY A 230 7.54 12.41 9.43
N ALA A 231 8.17 13.56 9.69
CA ALA A 231 9.55 13.81 9.28
C ALA A 231 10.53 12.93 10.08
N LYS A 232 11.57 12.42 9.39
CA LYS A 232 12.60 11.57 9.98
C LYS A 232 13.66 12.36 10.75
N SER A 233 13.81 13.64 10.44
CA SER A 233 14.80 14.53 11.01
C SER A 233 14.32 15.98 10.95
N VAL A 234 14.94 16.84 11.76
CA VAL A 234 14.74 18.30 11.70
C VAL A 234 15.02 18.84 10.30
N ALA A 235 16.10 18.36 9.66
CA ALA A 235 16.48 18.77 8.32
C ALA A 235 15.42 18.40 7.26
N ASP A 236 14.76 17.25 7.39
CA ASP A 236 13.69 16.85 6.47
C ASP A 236 12.45 17.75 6.64
N ALA A 237 12.04 18.01 7.89
CA ALA A 237 10.92 18.90 8.19
C ALA A 237 11.19 20.32 7.68
N GLU A 238 12.38 20.86 7.94
CA GLU A 238 12.81 22.16 7.43
C GLU A 238 12.88 22.18 5.91
N SER A 239 13.31 21.10 5.26
CA SER A 239 13.30 21.00 3.80
C SER A 239 11.88 21.11 3.23
N CYS A 240 10.91 20.41 3.82
CA CYS A 240 9.49 20.56 3.46
C CYS A 240 9.00 22.00 3.68
N ILE A 241 9.26 22.60 4.84
CA ILE A 241 8.82 23.96 5.18
C ILE A 241 9.46 25.00 4.25
N ASN A 242 10.76 24.87 3.97
CA ASN A 242 11.46 25.77 3.05
C ASN A 242 10.87 25.66 1.64
N GLN A 243 10.63 24.44 1.15
CA GLN A 243 9.98 24.25 -0.15
C GLN A 243 8.53 24.80 -0.16
N LEU A 244 7.78 24.64 0.92
CA LEU A 244 6.44 25.21 1.09
C LEU A 244 6.46 26.73 0.92
N LEU A 245 7.38 27.41 1.61
CA LEU A 245 7.55 28.86 1.55
C LEU A 245 8.02 29.33 0.16
N LEU A 246 8.95 28.59 -0.45
CA LEU A 246 9.46 28.89 -1.79
C LEU A 246 8.38 28.76 -2.87
N TYR A 247 7.53 27.72 -2.80
CA TYR A 247 6.58 27.36 -3.86
C TYR A 247 5.12 27.65 -3.54
N LYS A 248 4.84 28.45 -2.49
CA LYS A 248 3.47 28.85 -2.07
C LYS A 248 2.54 27.68 -1.73
N GLY A 249 3.09 26.57 -1.26
CA GLY A 249 2.34 25.51 -0.57
C GLY A 249 1.79 24.34 -1.40
N TYR A 250 1.79 24.40 -2.74
CA TYR A 250 1.16 23.37 -3.57
C TYR A 250 2.15 22.43 -4.28
N PHE A 251 3.43 22.75 -4.25
CA PHE A 251 4.49 21.99 -4.89
C PHE A 251 5.53 21.55 -3.88
N GLY A 252 6.02 20.34 -4.09
CA GLY A 252 7.21 19.82 -3.43
C GLY A 252 8.16 19.24 -4.46
N ARG A 253 9.35 18.87 -4.02
CA ARG A 253 10.30 18.10 -4.83
C ARG A 253 11.05 17.07 -4.01
N GLY A 254 11.26 15.91 -4.61
CA GLY A 254 12.28 14.97 -4.21
C GLY A 254 13.66 15.31 -4.80
N ALA A 255 14.62 14.42 -4.61
CA ALA A 255 16.00 14.63 -5.04
C ALA A 255 16.19 14.66 -6.57
N CYS A 256 15.24 14.14 -7.36
CA CYS A 256 15.36 14.15 -8.82
C CYS A 256 15.28 15.54 -9.45
N CYS A 257 14.90 16.54 -8.65
CA CYS A 257 14.71 17.91 -9.09
C CYS A 257 15.77 18.81 -8.49
N GLY A 258 16.69 19.26 -9.35
CA GLY A 258 17.61 20.33 -9.00
C GLY A 258 16.85 21.61 -8.64
N GLU A 259 17.33 22.33 -7.62
CA GLU A 259 16.65 23.52 -7.07
C GLU A 259 16.41 24.59 -8.14
N GLU A 260 17.28 24.63 -9.15
CA GLU A 260 17.23 25.60 -10.24
C GLU A 260 15.98 25.48 -11.12
N ARG A 261 15.41 24.27 -11.27
CA ARG A 261 14.28 24.03 -12.18
C ARG A 261 12.98 24.70 -11.72
N PHE A 262 12.88 25.04 -10.44
CA PHE A 262 11.72 25.71 -9.85
C PHE A 262 11.97 27.19 -9.50
N ARG A 263 13.09 27.78 -9.96
CA ARG A 263 13.41 29.20 -9.68
C ARG A 263 12.31 30.17 -10.11
N ALA A 264 11.57 29.85 -11.18
CA ALA A 264 10.46 30.67 -11.66
C ALA A 264 9.31 30.83 -10.62
N PHE A 265 9.16 29.90 -9.67
CA PHE A 265 8.11 29.94 -8.65
C PHE A 265 8.57 30.48 -7.32
N SER A 266 9.89 30.72 -7.15
CA SER A 266 10.47 31.19 -5.90
C SER A 266 9.84 32.52 -5.52
N ALA A 267 8.91 32.50 -4.56
CA ALA A 267 8.19 33.68 -4.10
C ALA A 267 9.05 34.56 -3.18
N VAL A 268 10.12 34.01 -2.63
CA VAL A 268 10.94 34.62 -1.58
C VAL A 268 12.23 35.16 -2.19
N ALA A 269 12.38 36.48 -2.18
CA ALA A 269 13.70 37.10 -2.22
C ALA A 269 14.42 36.67 -0.94
N GLN A 270 15.64 36.13 -1.02
CA GLN A 270 16.43 35.63 0.12
C GLN A 270 16.37 36.58 1.33
N THR A 271 15.39 36.40 2.21
CA THR A 271 15.32 37.06 3.50
C THR A 271 15.84 36.05 4.51
N GLY A 272 17.14 36.10 4.76
CA GLY A 272 17.66 35.56 6.00
C GLY A 272 17.07 36.38 7.14
N LEU A 273 16.26 35.76 8.00
CA LEU A 273 15.91 36.14 9.40
C LEU A 273 14.44 35.80 9.78
N ALA A 274 14.18 34.50 10.01
CA ALA A 274 13.47 33.95 11.20
C ALA A 274 13.78 32.44 11.38
N THR A 275 14.89 31.96 10.81
CA THR A 275 15.25 30.55 10.74
C THR A 275 15.53 29.95 12.12
N GLU A 276 16.13 30.69 13.05
CA GLU A 276 16.44 30.16 14.39
C GLU A 276 15.18 29.86 15.21
N PHE A 277 14.19 30.75 15.20
CA PHE A 277 12.93 30.53 15.94
C PHE A 277 12.11 29.39 15.34
N ILE A 278 12.01 29.32 14.00
CA ILE A 278 11.34 28.22 13.31
C ILE A 278 12.09 26.90 13.56
N HIS A 279 13.43 26.91 13.50
CA HIS A 279 14.27 25.75 13.81
C HIS A 279 14.00 25.23 15.22
N ASP A 280 13.99 26.10 16.23
CA ASP A 280 13.75 25.73 17.61
C ASP A 280 12.36 25.12 17.79
N LEU A 281 11.32 25.71 17.17
CA LEU A 281 9.95 25.16 17.21
C LEU A 281 9.84 23.79 16.53
N VAL A 282 10.47 23.62 15.36
CA VAL A 282 10.46 22.34 14.62
C VAL A 282 11.18 21.27 15.43
N LYS A 283 12.32 21.62 16.02
CA LYS A 283 13.12 20.73 16.85
C LYS A 283 12.38 20.30 18.12
N GLU A 284 11.74 21.24 18.82
CA GLU A 284 10.91 20.97 20.00
C GLU A 284 9.77 20.03 19.65
N ALA A 285 9.00 20.34 18.59
CA ALA A 285 7.87 19.52 18.19
C ALA A 285 8.30 18.10 17.76
N LEU A 286 9.39 17.96 17.00
CA LEU A 286 9.88 16.63 16.58
C LEU A 286 10.38 15.78 17.75
N ALA A 287 11.00 16.40 18.76
CA ALA A 287 11.45 15.68 19.94
C ALA A 287 10.26 15.05 20.69
N GLU A 288 9.15 15.77 20.82
CA GLU A 288 7.93 15.27 21.47
C GLU A 288 7.24 14.16 20.67
N TYR A 289 7.23 14.26 19.33
CA TYR A 289 6.70 13.18 18.47
C TYR A 289 7.56 11.90 18.52
N ALA A 290 8.87 12.02 18.72
CA ALA A 290 9.75 10.85 18.82
C ALA A 290 9.47 9.99 20.06
N GLU A 291 8.84 10.56 21.09
CA GLU A 291 8.40 9.84 22.29
C GLU A 291 7.08 9.07 22.08
N GLN A 292 6.36 9.32 20.98
CA GLN A 292 5.10 8.63 20.67
C GLN A 292 5.34 7.31 19.95
N VAL A 293 4.72 6.24 20.46
CA VAL A 293 4.99 4.86 20.02
C VAL A 293 3.99 4.35 18.97
N ALA A 294 2.75 4.82 19.02
CA ALA A 294 1.66 4.26 18.21
C ALA A 294 1.18 5.24 17.14
N ARG A 295 1.26 4.79 15.88
CA ARG A 295 0.75 5.51 14.71
C ARG A 295 -0.50 4.81 14.17
N GLU A 296 -1.50 5.60 13.80
CA GLU A 296 -2.72 5.10 13.18
C GLU A 296 -2.44 4.45 11.82
N PRO A 297 -3.28 3.51 11.35
CA PRO A 297 -3.16 2.96 10.01
C PRO A 297 -3.45 4.01 8.94
N VAL A 298 -3.02 3.73 7.71
CA VAL A 298 -3.40 4.54 6.53
C VAL A 298 -4.11 3.70 5.50
N ILE A 299 -5.06 4.33 4.80
CA ILE A 299 -5.68 3.75 3.61
C ILE A 299 -5.14 4.49 2.39
N ILE A 300 -4.40 3.79 1.53
CA ILE A 300 -3.95 4.32 0.25
C ILE A 300 -4.97 4.01 -0.85
N VAL A 301 -5.29 5.02 -1.64
CA VAL A 301 -6.14 4.92 -2.83
C VAL A 301 -5.26 5.17 -4.05
N LEU A 302 -4.95 4.10 -4.76
CA LEU A 302 -4.00 4.11 -5.87
C LEU A 302 -4.73 4.19 -7.20
N ASP A 303 -4.28 5.06 -8.08
CA ASP A 303 -4.74 5.08 -9.47
C ASP A 303 -4.29 3.83 -10.23
N SER A 304 -4.96 3.51 -11.34
CA SER A 304 -4.70 2.30 -12.13
C SER A 304 -3.28 2.23 -12.66
N ASP A 305 -2.65 3.40 -12.88
CA ASP A 305 -1.28 3.54 -13.37
C ASP A 305 -0.21 3.25 -12.32
N VAL A 306 -0.56 3.21 -11.02
CA VAL A 306 0.43 3.06 -9.93
C VAL A 306 0.13 1.91 -8.97
N GLN A 307 -1.02 1.26 -9.10
CA GLN A 307 -1.46 0.17 -8.23
C GLN A 307 -0.54 -1.07 -8.25
N MET A 308 0.27 -1.28 -9.29
CA MET A 308 1.19 -2.41 -9.36
C MET A 308 2.41 -2.26 -8.45
N LEU A 309 2.77 -1.02 -8.09
CA LEU A 309 3.95 -0.76 -7.27
C LEU A 309 3.70 -1.18 -5.81
N PRO A 310 4.71 -1.74 -5.10
CA PRO A 310 4.59 -2.13 -3.70
C PRO A 310 4.86 -0.92 -2.77
N TRP A 311 3.97 0.08 -2.80
CA TRP A 311 4.09 1.33 -2.02
C TRP A 311 4.36 1.09 -0.53
N GLU A 312 3.75 0.05 0.05
CA GLU A 312 3.92 -0.40 1.43
C GLU A 312 5.36 -0.80 1.78
N ASN A 313 6.21 -1.00 0.78
CA ASN A 313 7.59 -1.38 0.95
C ASN A 313 8.57 -0.23 0.64
N LEU A 314 8.06 0.98 0.41
CA LEU A 314 8.88 2.17 0.54
C LEU A 314 9.50 2.22 1.94
N PRO A 315 10.78 2.60 2.09
CA PRO A 315 11.45 2.66 3.39
C PRO A 315 10.64 3.32 4.50
N ILE A 316 9.90 4.41 4.21
CA ILE A 316 9.07 5.10 5.19
C ILE A 316 7.78 4.35 5.55
N LEU A 317 7.21 3.57 4.62
CA LEU A 317 5.96 2.85 4.80
C LEU A 317 6.16 1.40 5.26
N ARG A 318 7.39 0.87 5.22
CA ARG A 318 7.64 -0.55 5.50
C ARG A 318 7.14 -0.99 6.88
N SER A 319 7.29 -0.12 7.88
CA SER A 319 6.82 -0.32 9.26
C SER A 319 5.42 0.25 9.52
N GLN A 320 4.79 0.86 8.52
CA GLN A 320 3.46 1.45 8.62
C GLN A 320 2.39 0.39 8.38
N GLU A 321 1.29 0.47 9.12
CA GLU A 321 0.08 -0.29 8.82
C GLU A 321 -0.65 0.37 7.63
N VAL A 322 -0.69 -0.32 6.48
CA VAL A 322 -1.23 0.22 5.22
C VAL A 322 -2.28 -0.71 4.63
N TYR A 323 -3.38 -0.12 4.18
CA TYR A 323 -4.46 -0.78 3.45
C TYR A 323 -4.67 -0.14 2.08
N ARG A 324 -5.03 -0.91 1.06
CA ARG A 324 -5.36 -0.44 -0.28
C ARG A 324 -6.87 -0.41 -0.50
N MET A 325 -7.39 0.68 -1.05
CA MET A 325 -8.78 0.77 -1.48
C MET A 325 -8.89 1.30 -2.91
N PRO A 326 -9.86 0.81 -3.72
CA PRO A 326 -10.01 1.24 -5.10
C PRO A 326 -10.55 2.67 -5.23
N SER A 327 -11.24 3.18 -4.22
CA SER A 327 -11.72 4.57 -4.18
C SER A 327 -12.05 5.01 -2.76
N VAL A 328 -12.12 6.33 -2.53
CA VAL A 328 -12.64 6.86 -1.25
C VAL A 328 -14.08 6.40 -1.00
N SER A 329 -14.90 6.35 -2.05
CA SER A 329 -16.29 5.89 -1.97
C SER A 329 -16.40 4.43 -1.48
N SER A 330 -15.51 3.54 -1.93
CA SER A 330 -15.49 2.16 -1.46
C SER A 330 -15.16 2.02 0.02
N ILE A 331 -14.39 2.96 0.61
CA ILE A 331 -14.09 2.97 2.04
C ILE A 331 -15.38 3.14 2.83
N PHE A 332 -16.21 4.11 2.45
CA PHE A 332 -17.52 4.33 3.08
C PHE A 332 -18.41 3.10 2.96
N LEU A 333 -18.49 2.50 1.77
CA LEU A 333 -19.32 1.32 1.55
C LEU A 333 -18.88 0.13 2.41
N THR A 334 -17.57 -0.12 2.52
CA THR A 334 -17.05 -1.20 3.37
C THR A 334 -17.35 -0.93 4.85
N LEU A 335 -17.07 0.29 5.34
CA LEU A 335 -17.32 0.65 6.74
C LEU A 335 -18.82 0.61 7.09
N ASP A 336 -19.70 1.10 6.22
CA ASP A 336 -21.16 1.10 6.42
C ASP A 336 -21.73 -0.32 6.48
N LYS A 337 -21.30 -1.20 5.54
CA LYS A 337 -21.67 -2.62 5.58
C LYS A 337 -21.22 -3.29 6.89
N SER A 338 -20.03 -2.96 7.39
CA SER A 338 -19.49 -3.49 8.65
C SER A 338 -20.26 -3.00 9.90
N CYS A 339 -20.92 -1.83 9.84
CA CYS A 339 -21.71 -1.29 10.96
C CYS A 339 -22.93 -2.13 11.33
N SER A 340 -23.36 -3.05 10.46
CA SER A 340 -24.55 -3.88 10.69
C SER A 340 -24.34 -4.97 11.75
N HIS A 341 -23.09 -5.33 12.10
CA HIS A 341 -22.79 -6.53 12.90
C HIS A 341 -21.90 -6.35 14.14
N HIS A 342 -21.30 -5.17 14.41
CA HIS A 342 -20.40 -5.00 15.58
C HIS A 342 -20.58 -3.71 16.39
N LYS A 343 -20.30 -3.84 17.71
CA LYS A 343 -20.39 -2.80 18.75
C LYS A 343 -19.29 -1.75 18.59
N ARG A 344 -19.62 -0.50 18.97
CA ARG A 344 -18.72 0.66 19.03
C ARG A 344 -17.44 0.33 19.79
N ASP A 345 -16.28 0.58 19.19
CA ASP A 345 -15.03 0.66 19.92
C ASP A 345 -14.96 1.99 20.69
N SER A 346 -14.48 1.95 21.92
CA SER A 346 -14.42 3.07 22.87
C SER A 346 -13.01 3.63 22.92
N GLY A 347 -12.56 4.22 21.81
CA GLY A 347 -11.26 4.91 21.72
C GLY A 347 -11.12 5.77 20.47
N PHE A 348 -11.65 5.30 19.34
CA PHE A 348 -11.66 6.03 18.07
C PHE A 348 -13.11 6.15 17.59
N GLY A 349 -13.57 7.36 17.27
CA GLY A 349 -14.97 7.64 16.91
C GLY A 349 -15.50 6.96 15.62
N THR A 350 -14.80 5.96 15.09
CA THR A 350 -15.14 5.22 13.86
C THR A 350 -15.44 3.75 14.19
N ILE A 351 -16.53 3.21 13.64
CA ILE A 351 -16.87 1.78 13.76
C ILE A 351 -15.99 1.01 12.77
N ILE A 352 -15.10 0.17 13.29
CA ILE A 352 -14.16 -0.64 12.50
C ILE A 352 -14.61 -2.11 12.53
N PRO A 353 -14.59 -2.85 11.41
CA PRO A 353 -14.90 -4.28 11.41
C PRO A 353 -13.97 -5.08 12.33
N ALA A 354 -14.49 -6.18 12.87
CA ALA A 354 -13.75 -7.10 13.73
C ALA A 354 -13.86 -8.52 13.17
N VAL A 355 -12.80 -9.31 13.34
CA VAL A 355 -12.73 -10.71 12.92
C VAL A 355 -12.24 -11.58 14.05
N ASP A 356 -12.83 -12.77 14.20
CA ASP A 356 -12.28 -13.81 15.05
C ASP A 356 -11.40 -14.74 14.21
N PRO A 357 -10.06 -14.77 14.45
CA PRO A 357 -9.16 -15.60 13.67
C PRO A 357 -9.38 -17.12 13.91
N LEU A 358 -10.12 -17.50 14.95
CA LEU A 358 -10.52 -18.89 15.20
C LEU A 358 -11.85 -19.25 14.51
N ASN A 359 -12.68 -18.27 14.16
CA ASN A 359 -13.84 -18.47 13.28
C ASN A 359 -13.40 -18.43 11.80
N ALA A 360 -12.55 -19.38 11.43
CA ALA A 360 -11.92 -19.42 10.11
C ALA A 360 -12.20 -20.71 9.35
N TYR A 361 -12.34 -20.60 8.03
CA TYR A 361 -12.38 -21.73 7.11
C TYR A 361 -11.10 -21.76 6.25
N TYR A 362 -10.42 -22.90 6.18
CA TYR A 362 -9.21 -23.05 5.35
C TYR A 362 -9.40 -23.90 4.08
N LEU A 363 -8.78 -23.48 2.99
CA LEU A 363 -8.60 -24.24 1.76
C LEU A 363 -7.10 -24.35 1.46
N LEU A 364 -6.54 -25.53 1.71
CA LEU A 364 -5.10 -25.81 1.69
C LEU A 364 -4.76 -26.83 0.61
N ASN A 365 -3.83 -26.49 -0.29
CA ASN A 365 -3.36 -27.37 -1.37
C ASN A 365 -4.52 -28.07 -2.15
N PRO A 366 -5.51 -27.33 -2.68
CA PRO A 366 -6.66 -27.94 -3.36
C PRO A 366 -6.29 -28.73 -4.63
N SER A 367 -5.16 -28.40 -5.27
CA SER A 367 -4.62 -29.08 -6.45
C SER A 367 -3.79 -30.33 -6.13
N GLY A 368 -3.38 -30.51 -4.88
CA GLY A 368 -2.60 -31.67 -4.42
C GLY A 368 -1.11 -31.65 -4.76
N ASP A 369 -0.59 -30.56 -5.34
CA ASP A 369 0.81 -30.43 -5.78
C ASP A 369 1.70 -29.62 -4.82
N LEU A 370 1.12 -28.90 -3.86
CA LEU A 370 1.83 -28.11 -2.84
C LEU A 370 2.06 -28.89 -1.54
N ASN A 371 2.78 -30.01 -1.64
CA ASN A 371 2.99 -30.94 -0.52
C ASN A 371 3.71 -30.29 0.67
N ASP A 372 4.75 -29.49 0.42
CA ASP A 372 5.51 -28.80 1.48
C ASP A 372 4.62 -27.80 2.24
N THR A 373 3.80 -27.03 1.53
CA THR A 373 2.84 -26.08 2.12
C THR A 373 1.78 -26.82 2.93
N GLN A 374 1.25 -27.93 2.41
CA GLN A 374 0.29 -28.75 3.14
C GLN A 374 0.88 -29.28 4.46
N LEU A 375 2.09 -29.83 4.41
CA LEU A 375 2.80 -30.32 5.60
C LEU A 375 3.03 -29.21 6.63
N GLU A 376 3.31 -27.99 6.18
CA GLU A 376 3.59 -26.84 7.06
C GLU A 376 2.35 -26.38 7.86
N PHE A 377 1.15 -26.40 7.24
CA PHE A 377 -0.05 -25.79 7.81
C PHE A 377 -1.13 -26.78 8.29
N GLU A 378 -1.26 -27.96 7.68
CA GLU A 378 -2.40 -28.85 7.93
C GLU A 378 -2.51 -29.27 9.41
N GLN A 379 -1.39 -29.69 10.01
CA GLN A 379 -1.38 -30.07 11.42
C GLN A 379 -1.68 -28.86 12.33
N TRP A 380 -1.20 -27.68 11.95
CA TRP A 380 -1.43 -26.47 12.73
C TRP A 380 -2.91 -26.06 12.70
N PHE A 381 -3.56 -26.05 11.54
CA PHE A 381 -4.99 -25.77 11.42
C PHE A 381 -5.84 -26.78 12.20
N ARG A 382 -5.50 -28.07 12.14
CA ARG A 382 -6.17 -29.12 12.94
C ARG A 382 -6.03 -28.91 14.44
N ASN A 383 -4.85 -28.52 14.91
CA ASN A 383 -4.61 -28.23 16.32
C ASN A 383 -5.39 -27.00 16.82
N GLN A 384 -5.81 -26.11 15.92
CA GLN A 384 -6.67 -24.96 16.24
C GLN A 384 -8.16 -25.26 16.00
N GLU A 385 -8.51 -26.51 15.67
CA GLU A 385 -9.89 -26.96 15.39
C GLU A 385 -10.60 -26.15 14.28
N LEU A 386 -9.85 -25.62 13.32
CA LEU A 386 -10.42 -24.87 12.19
C LEU A 386 -11.16 -25.80 11.21
N GLU A 387 -12.27 -25.33 10.65
CA GLU A 387 -12.96 -26.02 9.57
C GLU A 387 -12.19 -25.83 8.25
N GLY A 388 -12.14 -26.86 7.39
CA GLY A 388 -11.51 -26.69 6.08
C GLY A 388 -11.20 -27.96 5.30
N LYS A 389 -10.62 -27.76 4.12
CA LYS A 389 -10.18 -28.83 3.20
C LYS A 389 -8.69 -28.74 2.93
N ALA A 390 -8.02 -29.89 2.97
CA ALA A 390 -6.62 -30.05 2.61
C ALA A 390 -6.45 -31.12 1.52
N GLY A 391 -5.60 -30.85 0.52
CA GLY A 391 -5.15 -31.84 -0.47
C GLY A 391 -6.23 -32.33 -1.46
N ASN A 392 -7.42 -31.73 -1.46
CA ASN A 392 -8.56 -32.18 -2.25
C ASN A 392 -9.30 -31.00 -2.88
N LEU A 393 -9.91 -31.25 -4.05
CA LEU A 393 -10.75 -30.27 -4.72
C LEU A 393 -11.99 -29.91 -3.86
N PRO A 394 -12.28 -28.62 -3.65
CA PRO A 394 -13.47 -28.19 -2.92
C PRO A 394 -14.71 -28.20 -3.82
N ASP A 395 -15.91 -28.21 -3.22
CA ASP A 395 -17.13 -27.88 -3.96
C ASP A 395 -17.34 -26.36 -3.96
N THR A 396 -17.80 -25.78 -5.08
CA THR A 396 -17.99 -24.33 -5.16
C THR A 396 -19.05 -23.84 -4.16
N LYS A 397 -20.10 -24.62 -3.87
CA LYS A 397 -21.14 -24.22 -2.91
C LYS A 397 -20.63 -24.20 -1.47
N GLU A 398 -19.76 -25.15 -1.14
CA GLU A 398 -19.06 -25.19 0.15
C GLU A 398 -18.21 -23.93 0.34
N LEU A 399 -17.44 -23.51 -0.67
CA LEU A 399 -16.66 -22.27 -0.59
C LEU A 399 -17.54 -21.02 -0.45
N ILE A 400 -18.67 -20.97 -1.15
CA ILE A 400 -19.66 -19.89 -1.00
C ILE A 400 -20.17 -19.84 0.45
N MET A 401 -20.56 -20.98 1.01
CA MET A 401 -21.01 -21.06 2.41
C MET A 401 -19.89 -20.68 3.39
N ALA A 402 -18.66 -21.13 3.15
CA ALA A 402 -17.50 -20.78 3.97
C ALA A 402 -17.29 -19.26 4.02
N LEU A 403 -17.30 -18.59 2.86
CA LEU A 403 -17.14 -17.14 2.76
C LEU A 403 -18.26 -16.34 3.42
N GLN A 404 -19.48 -16.87 3.50
CA GLN A 404 -20.62 -16.19 4.10
C GLN A 404 -20.70 -16.40 5.62
N ASN A 405 -20.28 -17.56 6.11
CA ASN A 405 -20.56 -18.00 7.49
C ASN A 405 -19.36 -17.89 8.44
N HIS A 406 -18.17 -17.59 7.94
CA HIS A 406 -16.96 -17.43 8.75
C HIS A 406 -16.47 -15.97 8.74
N ASP A 407 -15.72 -15.60 9.79
CA ASP A 407 -15.13 -14.26 9.86
C ASP A 407 -13.83 -14.19 9.02
N LEU A 408 -13.15 -15.32 8.84
CA LEU A 408 -11.89 -15.43 8.11
C LEU A 408 -11.87 -16.61 7.12
N PHE A 409 -11.39 -16.38 5.90
CA PHE A 409 -11.15 -17.41 4.88
C PHE A 409 -9.65 -17.48 4.55
N LEU A 410 -9.06 -18.66 4.70
CA LEU A 410 -7.63 -18.90 4.54
C LEU A 410 -7.38 -19.75 3.29
N TYR A 411 -6.79 -19.18 2.26
CA TYR A 411 -6.46 -19.87 1.02
C TYR A 411 -4.94 -20.02 0.86
N PHE A 412 -4.48 -21.26 0.69
CA PHE A 412 -3.09 -21.62 0.40
C PHE A 412 -3.05 -22.52 -0.83
N GLY A 413 -2.76 -21.92 -1.99
CA GLY A 413 -2.88 -22.58 -3.28
C GLY A 413 -2.43 -21.71 -4.45
N HIS A 414 -2.63 -22.19 -5.68
CA HIS A 414 -2.26 -21.44 -6.88
C HIS A 414 -3.19 -20.26 -7.16
N GLY A 415 -2.63 -19.12 -7.57
CA GLY A 415 -3.44 -17.96 -7.96
C GLY A 415 -4.27 -17.40 -6.80
N SER A 416 -5.47 -16.93 -7.12
CA SER A 416 -6.45 -16.40 -6.16
C SER A 416 -7.57 -17.38 -5.80
N GLY A 417 -7.48 -18.63 -6.25
CA GLY A 417 -8.54 -19.63 -6.06
C GLY A 417 -9.73 -19.49 -7.02
N THR A 418 -9.63 -18.63 -8.03
CA THR A 418 -10.70 -18.37 -9.02
C THR A 418 -11.07 -19.58 -9.87
N GLN A 419 -10.18 -20.57 -9.95
CA GLN A 419 -10.44 -21.88 -10.55
C GLN A 419 -11.43 -22.74 -9.73
N TYR A 420 -11.61 -22.44 -8.44
CA TYR A 420 -12.51 -23.18 -7.53
C TYR A 420 -13.78 -22.39 -7.21
N ILE A 421 -13.65 -21.07 -7.07
CA ILE A 421 -14.77 -20.15 -6.91
C ILE A 421 -14.61 -18.97 -7.89
N PRO A 422 -15.37 -18.95 -9.00
CA PRO A 422 -15.29 -17.87 -9.97
C PRO A 422 -15.60 -16.51 -9.34
N GLU A 423 -14.88 -15.46 -9.76
CA GLU A 423 -15.05 -14.10 -9.21
C GLU A 423 -16.50 -13.60 -9.27
N LYS A 424 -17.24 -13.97 -10.33
CA LYS A 424 -18.65 -13.62 -10.50
C LYS A 424 -19.56 -14.25 -9.44
N GLU A 425 -19.20 -15.39 -8.87
CA GLU A 425 -19.95 -16.00 -7.77
C GLU A 425 -19.64 -15.28 -6.46
N VAL A 426 -18.38 -14.90 -6.22
CA VAL A 426 -18.00 -14.07 -5.06
C VAL A 426 -18.74 -12.73 -5.09
N GLN A 427 -18.80 -12.06 -6.24
CA GLN A 427 -19.48 -10.76 -6.38
C GLN A 427 -20.99 -10.79 -6.09
N LYS A 428 -21.63 -11.96 -6.11
CA LYS A 428 -23.06 -12.11 -5.77
C LYS A 428 -23.30 -12.16 -4.26
N LEU A 429 -22.27 -12.36 -3.46
CA LEU A 429 -22.42 -12.44 -2.01
C LEU A 429 -22.75 -11.06 -1.43
N HIS A 430 -23.61 -11.05 -0.42
CA HIS A 430 -23.92 -9.84 0.35
C HIS A 430 -22.99 -9.63 1.54
N GLN A 431 -22.38 -10.71 2.02
CA GLN A 431 -21.41 -10.75 3.11
C GLN A 431 -20.29 -11.71 2.71
N CYS A 432 -19.06 -11.33 3.05
CA CYS A 432 -17.88 -12.09 2.71
C CYS A 432 -16.85 -11.97 3.84
N ALA A 433 -16.21 -13.08 4.20
CA ALA A 433 -15.18 -13.14 5.22
C ALA A 433 -13.98 -12.23 4.89
N ALA A 434 -13.25 -11.79 5.91
CA ALA A 434 -11.87 -11.34 5.70
C ALA A 434 -11.08 -12.50 5.06
N THR A 435 -10.16 -12.20 4.16
CA THR A 435 -9.58 -13.24 3.31
C THR A 435 -8.06 -13.15 3.24
N LEU A 436 -7.38 -14.29 3.34
CA LEU A 436 -5.95 -14.44 3.10
C LEU A 436 -5.73 -15.31 1.86
N LEU A 437 -5.26 -14.72 0.75
CA LEU A 437 -5.00 -15.40 -0.53
C LEU A 437 -3.49 -15.64 -0.73
N MET A 438 -2.95 -16.69 -0.10
CA MET A 438 -1.55 -17.09 -0.25
C MET A 438 -1.33 -17.91 -1.52
N GLY A 439 -1.31 -17.21 -2.65
CA GLY A 439 -0.99 -17.76 -3.96
C GLY A 439 -0.33 -16.74 -4.88
N CYS A 440 0.32 -17.21 -5.94
CA CYS A 440 1.02 -16.36 -6.90
C CYS A 440 0.08 -15.35 -7.58
N SER A 441 0.46 -14.07 -7.60
CA SER A 441 -0.30 -13.01 -8.27
C SER A 441 -1.78 -12.88 -7.85
N SER A 442 -2.14 -13.39 -6.66
CA SER A 442 -3.52 -13.40 -6.15
C SER A 442 -4.10 -12.00 -5.91
N GLY A 443 -3.23 -11.03 -5.69
CA GLY A 443 -3.52 -9.63 -5.42
C GLY A 443 -3.26 -8.70 -6.60
N SER A 444 -2.89 -9.26 -7.76
CA SER A 444 -2.62 -8.48 -8.97
C SER A 444 -3.93 -7.97 -9.59
N LEU A 445 -3.92 -6.73 -10.08
CA LEU A 445 -5.06 -6.11 -10.74
C LEU A 445 -4.76 -5.98 -12.25
N LEU A 446 -5.56 -6.66 -13.05
CA LEU A 446 -5.45 -6.70 -14.50
C LEU A 446 -6.05 -5.43 -15.10
N HIS A 447 -5.23 -4.65 -15.77
CA HIS A 447 -5.65 -3.51 -16.57
C HIS A 447 -5.94 -3.95 -18.00
N ARG A 448 -7.10 -3.56 -18.54
CA ARG A 448 -7.50 -3.89 -19.92
C ARG A 448 -7.78 -2.63 -20.70
N GLY A 449 -6.75 -2.02 -21.27
CA GLY A 449 -6.90 -0.74 -21.97
C GLY A 449 -7.55 0.31 -21.07
N CYS A 450 -8.57 1.01 -21.54
CA CYS A 450 -9.26 2.05 -20.77
C CYS A 450 -10.33 1.55 -19.78
N TYR A 451 -10.44 0.25 -19.53
CA TYR A 451 -11.39 -0.29 -18.54
C TYR A 451 -10.83 -0.27 -17.12
N ALA A 452 -11.74 -0.17 -16.14
CA ALA A 452 -11.40 -0.29 -14.72
C ALA A 452 -10.64 -1.61 -14.45
N PRO A 453 -9.59 -1.59 -13.62
CA PRO A 453 -8.85 -2.79 -13.26
C PRO A 453 -9.74 -3.88 -12.66
N GLN A 454 -9.41 -5.14 -12.91
CA GLN A 454 -10.12 -6.29 -12.37
C GLN A 454 -9.17 -7.21 -11.63
N GLY A 455 -9.65 -7.85 -10.58
CA GLY A 455 -8.91 -8.89 -9.88
C GLY A 455 -9.66 -9.39 -8.67
N ALA A 456 -9.22 -10.54 -8.16
CA ALA A 456 -9.86 -11.21 -7.04
C ALA A 456 -10.08 -10.28 -5.82
N PRO A 457 -9.09 -9.48 -5.34
CA PRO A 457 -9.30 -8.65 -4.16
C PRO A 457 -10.50 -7.71 -4.30
N LEU A 458 -10.69 -7.11 -5.48
CA LEU A 458 -11.83 -6.23 -5.74
C LEU A 458 -13.15 -7.00 -5.65
N SER A 459 -13.21 -8.22 -6.20
CA SER A 459 -14.40 -9.08 -6.12
C SER A 459 -14.79 -9.42 -4.68
N TYR A 460 -13.80 -9.72 -3.82
CA TYR A 460 -14.02 -9.94 -2.38
C TYR A 460 -14.48 -8.66 -1.66
N LEU A 461 -13.87 -7.50 -1.94
CA LEU A 461 -14.32 -6.22 -1.37
C LEU A 461 -15.76 -5.88 -1.80
N PHE A 462 -16.11 -6.07 -3.08
CA PHE A 462 -17.47 -5.86 -3.58
C PHE A 462 -18.48 -6.75 -2.84
N ALA A 463 -18.10 -7.99 -2.56
CA ALA A 463 -18.86 -8.97 -1.79
C ALA A 463 -19.02 -8.64 -0.29
N GLY A 464 -18.38 -7.57 0.19
CA GLY A 464 -18.46 -7.12 1.58
C GLY A 464 -17.31 -7.60 2.47
N SER A 465 -16.23 -8.13 1.90
CA SER A 465 -15.04 -8.48 2.68
C SER A 465 -14.43 -7.22 3.29
N PRO A 466 -14.15 -7.20 4.60
CA PRO A 466 -13.56 -6.03 5.25
C PRO A 466 -12.07 -5.87 4.91
N SER A 467 -11.36 -6.99 4.67
CA SER A 467 -9.94 -6.99 4.33
C SER A 467 -9.53 -8.24 3.56
N VAL A 468 -8.65 -8.08 2.58
CA VAL A 468 -8.11 -9.14 1.73
C VAL A 468 -6.59 -9.00 1.62
N ILE A 469 -5.84 -9.95 2.17
CA ILE A 469 -4.38 -9.99 2.01
C ILE A 469 -4.03 -10.89 0.83
N ALA A 470 -3.25 -10.37 -0.13
CA ALA A 470 -2.96 -11.05 -1.39
C ALA A 470 -1.61 -10.60 -1.98
N ASN A 471 -1.07 -11.38 -2.93
CA ASN A 471 0.27 -11.17 -3.51
C ASN A 471 0.21 -10.43 -4.84
N LEU A 472 0.98 -9.34 -5.01
CA LEU A 472 1.00 -8.54 -6.24
C LEU A 472 1.58 -9.29 -7.46
N TRP A 473 2.54 -10.19 -7.22
CA TRP A 473 3.23 -10.97 -8.25
C TRP A 473 3.57 -12.38 -7.77
N ASP A 474 4.22 -13.17 -8.62
CA ASP A 474 4.52 -14.58 -8.37
C ASP A 474 5.58 -14.78 -7.28
N VAL A 475 5.28 -15.69 -6.35
CA VAL A 475 6.07 -16.00 -5.16
C VAL A 475 6.46 -17.47 -5.13
N THR A 476 7.34 -17.86 -4.20
CA THR A 476 7.73 -19.26 -3.99
C THR A 476 7.09 -19.81 -2.73
N ASP A 477 6.51 -21.00 -2.81
CA ASP A 477 5.79 -21.71 -1.75
C ASP A 477 6.49 -21.60 -0.39
N LYS A 478 7.72 -22.11 -0.27
CA LYS A 478 8.46 -22.13 1.01
C LYS A 478 8.67 -20.77 1.67
N ASP A 479 8.71 -19.69 0.90
CA ASP A 479 9.01 -18.36 1.45
C ASP A 479 7.74 -17.56 1.71
N ILE A 480 6.70 -17.71 0.89
CA ILE A 480 5.38 -17.17 1.21
C ILE A 480 4.74 -17.91 2.40
N ASP A 481 5.05 -19.19 2.59
CA ASP A 481 4.62 -19.96 3.76
C ASP A 481 5.24 -19.40 5.05
N ARG A 482 6.48 -18.89 5.01
CA ARG A 482 7.10 -18.19 6.17
C ARG A 482 6.31 -16.95 6.54
N PHE A 483 5.97 -16.14 5.54
CA PHE A 483 5.12 -14.96 5.70
C PHE A 483 3.77 -15.33 6.31
N GLY A 484 3.05 -16.27 5.69
CA GLY A 484 1.71 -16.68 6.14
C GLY A 484 1.74 -17.24 7.56
N LYS A 485 2.73 -18.07 7.88
CA LYS A 485 2.92 -18.61 9.23
C LYS A 485 3.24 -17.53 10.25
N ALA A 486 4.13 -16.58 9.94
CA ALA A 486 4.45 -15.48 10.84
C ALA A 486 3.22 -14.63 11.14
N LEU A 487 2.45 -14.30 10.11
CA LEU A 487 1.23 -13.51 10.22
C LEU A 487 0.15 -14.22 11.06
N LEU A 488 -0.18 -15.46 10.72
CA LEU A 488 -1.19 -16.26 11.44
C LEU A 488 -0.83 -16.50 12.90
N LYS A 489 0.46 -16.75 13.18
CA LYS A 489 0.95 -16.87 14.55
C LYS A 489 0.76 -15.59 15.34
N SER A 490 1.08 -14.43 14.75
CA SER A 490 0.89 -13.15 15.41
C SER A 490 -0.59 -12.84 15.71
N TRP A 491 -1.50 -13.25 14.83
CA TRP A 491 -2.95 -13.11 15.07
C TRP A 491 -3.44 -13.97 16.26
N LEU A 492 -2.81 -15.12 16.52
CA LEU A 492 -3.24 -16.04 17.58
C LEU A 492 -2.45 -15.92 18.89
N HIS A 493 -1.22 -15.41 18.91
CA HIS A 493 -0.35 -15.39 20.09
C HIS A 493 -0.71 -14.38 21.22
N GLU A 494 -1.92 -13.85 21.20
CA GLU A 494 -2.42 -12.81 22.11
C GLU A 494 -2.57 -13.17 23.62
N GLU A 495 -2.05 -14.30 24.10
CA GLU A 495 -2.18 -14.66 25.53
C GLU A 495 -0.89 -14.44 26.36
N LEU A 496 0.30 -14.39 25.74
CA LEU A 496 1.55 -14.33 26.52
C LEU A 496 2.07 -12.90 26.77
N ASP A 497 1.79 -11.96 25.85
CA ASP A 497 2.26 -10.57 26.00
C ASP A 497 1.34 -9.71 26.87
N ALA A 498 0.07 -10.08 27.01
CA ALA A 498 -0.86 -9.44 27.95
C ALA A 498 -0.44 -9.61 29.43
N LEU A 499 0.37 -10.64 29.74
CA LEU A 499 0.97 -10.85 31.06
C LEU A 499 2.26 -10.03 31.30
N ASN A 500 2.88 -9.47 30.25
CA ASN A 500 4.20 -8.84 30.32
C ASN A 500 4.20 -7.30 30.39
N ASN A 501 3.04 -6.65 30.61
CA ASN A 501 2.94 -5.20 30.88
C ASN A 501 3.75 -4.31 29.93
N SER A 502 3.84 -4.64 28.64
CA SER A 502 4.28 -3.68 27.64
C SER A 502 3.04 -3.01 27.04
N PRO A 503 2.83 -1.70 27.23
CA PRO A 503 1.65 -1.00 26.73
C PRO A 503 1.78 -0.88 25.21
N ARG A 504 1.28 -1.86 24.47
CA ARG A 504 0.86 -1.63 23.08
C ARG A 504 -0.57 -1.13 23.16
N ASP A 505 -0.74 0.17 23.39
CA ASP A 505 -2.07 0.80 23.46
C ASP A 505 -2.64 0.97 22.04
N GLY A 506 -3.31 -0.09 21.58
CA GLY A 506 -4.13 -0.11 20.37
C GLY A 506 -4.60 -1.54 20.05
N PRO A 507 -5.84 -1.73 19.58
CA PRO A 507 -6.31 -3.06 19.18
C PRO A 507 -5.49 -3.59 18.01
N ASN A 508 -5.03 -4.84 18.10
CA ASN A 508 -4.36 -5.51 17.01
C ASN A 508 -5.30 -5.63 15.81
N ARG A 509 -4.79 -5.34 14.62
CA ARG A 509 -5.53 -5.43 13.36
C ARG A 509 -4.88 -6.43 12.43
N ILE A 510 -5.64 -6.90 11.44
CA ILE A 510 -5.17 -7.87 10.44
C ILE A 510 -3.83 -7.45 9.82
N ALA A 511 -3.63 -6.15 9.52
CA ALA A 511 -2.40 -5.67 8.89
C ALA A 511 -1.29 -5.26 9.88
N SER A 512 -1.52 -5.26 11.19
CA SER A 512 -0.54 -4.76 12.18
C SER A 512 0.77 -5.55 12.17
N PHE A 513 0.72 -6.81 11.77
CA PHE A 513 1.88 -7.71 11.74
C PHE A 513 2.48 -7.92 10.35
N MET A 514 2.00 -7.19 9.34
CA MET A 514 2.49 -7.33 7.97
C MET A 514 3.99 -7.09 7.92
N SER A 515 4.50 -6.01 8.50
CA SER A 515 5.94 -5.70 8.47
C SER A 515 6.80 -6.85 9.00
N GLN A 516 6.49 -7.40 10.18
CA GLN A 516 7.28 -8.49 10.74
C GLN A 516 7.14 -9.76 9.91
N ALA A 517 5.96 -10.04 9.35
CA ALA A 517 5.76 -11.16 8.44
C ALA A 517 6.60 -11.02 7.16
N ARG A 518 6.73 -9.82 6.59
CA ARG A 518 7.60 -9.57 5.41
C ARG A 518 9.06 -9.90 5.70
N ASP A 519 9.52 -9.55 6.90
CA ASP A 519 10.90 -9.77 7.31
C ASP A 519 11.21 -11.24 7.68
N SER A 520 10.17 -12.08 7.83
CA SER A 520 10.34 -13.53 8.01
C SER A 520 10.73 -14.27 6.72
N CYS A 521 10.53 -13.65 5.56
CA CYS A 521 10.94 -14.20 4.26
C CYS A 521 12.47 -14.17 4.11
N LYS A 522 13.03 -15.17 3.44
CA LYS A 522 14.44 -15.17 3.03
C LYS A 522 14.73 -14.06 2.03
N LEU A 523 13.77 -13.76 1.16
CA LEU A 523 13.83 -12.66 0.20
C LEU A 523 12.81 -11.58 0.61
N PRO A 524 13.15 -10.72 1.59
CA PRO A 524 12.20 -9.79 2.23
C PRO A 524 11.66 -8.70 1.29
N MET A 525 12.30 -8.49 0.14
CA MET A 525 11.80 -7.62 -0.92
C MET A 525 11.15 -8.42 -2.03
N LEU A 526 11.84 -9.40 -2.64
CA LEU A 526 11.29 -10.10 -3.81
C LEU A 526 10.03 -10.92 -3.47
N ILE A 527 9.98 -11.51 -2.27
CA ILE A 527 8.81 -12.24 -1.77
C ILE A 527 8.08 -11.41 -0.73
N GLY A 528 8.79 -10.92 0.29
CA GLY A 528 8.19 -10.17 1.39
C GLY A 528 7.49 -8.87 0.96
N ALA A 529 7.85 -8.25 -0.16
CA ALA A 529 7.13 -7.05 -0.65
C ALA A 529 5.88 -7.36 -1.49
N SER A 530 5.66 -8.61 -1.88
CA SER A 530 4.50 -9.01 -2.71
C SER A 530 3.17 -8.95 -1.93
N PRO A 531 3.08 -9.40 -0.66
CA PRO A 531 1.86 -9.31 0.12
C PRO A 531 1.43 -7.87 0.42
N VAL A 532 0.20 -7.55 0.04
CA VAL A 532 -0.50 -6.30 0.32
C VAL A 532 -1.87 -6.58 0.93
N CYS A 533 -2.40 -5.62 1.70
CA CYS A 533 -3.73 -5.72 2.30
C CYS A 533 -4.69 -4.77 1.59
N TYR A 534 -5.72 -5.28 0.94
CA TYR A 534 -6.83 -4.50 0.41
C TYR A 534 -7.94 -4.42 1.45
N GLY A 535 -8.68 -3.31 1.54
CA GLY A 535 -9.79 -3.16 2.47
C GLY A 535 -9.62 -2.01 3.46
N VAL A 536 -10.25 -2.14 4.62
CA VAL A 536 -10.18 -1.18 5.71
C VAL A 536 -9.50 -1.80 6.93
N PRO A 537 -8.96 -0.99 7.86
CA PRO A 537 -8.57 -1.46 9.18
C PRO A 537 -9.58 -2.45 9.73
N THR A 538 -9.11 -3.61 10.18
CA THR A 538 -9.98 -4.69 10.65
C THR A 538 -9.37 -5.28 11.91
N VAL A 539 -10.07 -5.14 13.03
CA VAL A 539 -9.62 -5.55 14.36
C VAL A 539 -9.63 -7.07 14.47
N ILE A 540 -8.59 -7.63 15.08
CA ILE A 540 -8.57 -9.02 15.50
C ILE A 540 -9.22 -9.07 16.87
N TRP A 541 -10.29 -9.83 16.99
CA TRP A 541 -11.03 -9.98 18.24
C TRP A 541 -11.37 -11.44 18.49
N LYS A 542 -10.89 -12.00 19.60
CA LYS A 542 -11.23 -13.37 20.00
C LYS A 542 -12.54 -13.36 20.79
N LYS A 543 -13.56 -14.10 20.31
CA LYS A 543 -14.76 -14.35 21.12
C LYS A 543 -14.33 -15.14 22.35
N SER A 544 -14.63 -14.62 23.54
CA SER A 544 -14.48 -15.41 24.77
C SER A 544 -15.37 -16.65 24.65
N GLN A 545 -14.78 -17.84 24.70
CA GLN A 545 -15.54 -19.08 24.78
C GLN A 545 -16.32 -19.05 26.10
N SER A 546 -17.65 -18.92 26.01
CA SER A 546 -18.58 -18.91 27.15
C SER A 546 -18.95 -20.32 27.60
#